data_AF-A0A845H3H5-F1
#
_entry.id   AF-A0A845H3H5-F1
#
_cell.length_a   1.000
_cell.length_b   1.000
_cell.length_c   1.000
_cell.angle_alpha   90.00
_cell.angle_beta   90.00
_cell.angle_gamma   90.00
#
_symmetry.space_group_name_H-M   'P 1'
#
loop_
_entity.id
_entity.type
_entity.pdbx_description
1 polymer ?
#
loop_
_entity_poly.entity_id
_entity_poly.type
_entity_poly.pdbx_seq_one_letter_code
_entity_poly.pdbx_strand_id
1 'polypeptide(L)'
;GPALARGAGAGNTYFADMLLRSPNGDAATDAQRNEINRILITDLPAGKLGADDRSYLAQLVASRSGLAQPDAEQRVDQVYAQAAQAANAAKAKATAAAEEARKAAAHSALWMFIALLLGAFVASLLATLGGHHRDHARVIVRTPT
;
A
#
# COMPACT_ATOMS: atom_id res chain seq x y z
N GLY A 1 1.37 -4.45 -3.94
CA GLY A 1 1.82 -3.84 -5.21
C GLY A 1 2.72 -2.64 -4.92
N PRO A 2 3.78 -2.40 -5.73
CA PRO A 2 4.81 -1.38 -5.48
C PRO A 2 4.34 0.08 -5.56
N ALA A 3 3.11 0.33 -6.02
CA ALA A 3 2.52 1.68 -6.10
C ALA A 3 2.16 2.29 -4.74
N LEU A 4 1.79 1.48 -3.74
CA LEU A 4 1.38 1.96 -2.41
C LEU A 4 2.57 2.44 -1.56
N ALA A 5 3.74 1.83 -1.73
CA ALA A 5 4.97 2.25 -1.05
C ALA A 5 5.48 3.61 -1.56
N ARG A 6 5.23 3.93 -2.83
CA ARG A 6 5.67 5.18 -3.46
C ARG A 6 4.86 6.41 -3.00
N GLY A 7 3.58 6.23 -2.68
CA GLY A 7 2.71 7.30 -2.17
C GLY A 7 3.01 7.70 -0.72
N ALA A 8 3.34 6.73 0.15
CA ALA A 8 3.73 7.00 1.53
C ALA A 8 5.09 7.73 1.61
N GLY A 9 6.06 7.33 0.77
CA GLY A 9 7.35 8.01 0.67
C GLY A 9 7.24 9.44 0.15
N ALA A 10 6.35 9.70 -0.82
CA ALA A 10 6.12 11.03 -1.38
C ALA A 10 5.47 12.01 -0.37
N GLY A 11 4.55 11.52 0.48
CA GLY A 11 3.97 12.32 1.56
C GLY A 11 5.01 12.71 2.61
N ASN A 12 5.87 11.77 3.00
CA ASN A 12 6.91 12.00 4.01
C ASN A 12 7.94 13.04 3.55
N THR A 13 8.36 12.99 2.27
CA THR A 13 9.26 13.98 1.67
C THR A 13 8.65 15.38 1.62
N TYR A 14 7.34 15.50 1.47
CA TYR A 14 6.64 16.79 1.45
C TYR A 14 6.61 17.45 2.83
N PHE A 15 6.35 16.68 3.89
CA PHE A 15 6.38 17.21 5.26
C PHE A 15 7.80 17.56 5.70
N ALA A 16 8.80 16.75 5.33
CA ALA A 16 10.20 17.09 5.54
C ALA A 16 10.58 18.40 4.82
N ASP A 17 10.11 18.61 3.59
CA ASP A 17 10.37 19.84 2.83
C ASP A 17 9.65 21.05 3.46
N MET A 18 8.41 20.92 3.94
CA MET A 18 7.71 21.98 4.67
C MET A 18 8.44 22.39 5.97
N LEU A 19 8.94 21.42 6.74
CA LEU A 19 9.74 21.69 7.95
C LEU A 19 11.07 22.36 7.61
N LEU A 20 11.64 22.02 6.46
CA LEU A 20 12.93 22.52 6.00
C LEU A 20 12.83 23.80 5.14
N ARG A 21 11.64 24.27 4.80
CA ARG A 21 11.44 25.47 3.99
C ARG A 21 11.56 26.72 4.87
N SER A 22 12.70 27.40 4.80
CA SER A 22 12.93 28.72 5.40
C SER A 22 12.78 29.83 4.35
N PRO A 23 12.27 31.02 4.70
CA PRO A 23 12.24 32.17 3.79
C PRO A 23 13.64 32.65 3.35
N ASN A 24 14.70 32.22 4.05
CA ASN A 24 16.08 32.68 3.80
C ASN A 24 16.84 31.84 2.76
N GLY A 25 16.21 30.88 2.10
CA GLY A 25 16.75 30.25 0.88
C GLY A 25 17.87 29.21 1.06
N ASP A 26 18.31 28.89 2.28
CA ASP A 26 19.32 27.84 2.48
C ASP A 26 18.75 26.43 2.25
N ALA A 27 19.30 25.76 1.24
CA ALA A 27 18.94 24.39 0.90
C ALA A 27 19.41 23.41 1.99
N ALA A 28 18.47 22.67 2.59
CA ALA A 28 18.79 21.63 3.56
C ALA A 28 19.58 20.48 2.89
N THR A 29 20.65 20.03 3.55
CA THR A 29 21.50 18.93 3.06
C THR A 29 20.74 17.60 3.03
N ASP A 30 21.11 16.72 2.09
CA ASP A 30 20.45 15.42 1.91
C ASP A 30 20.51 14.53 3.15
N ALA A 31 21.58 14.65 3.96
CA ALA A 31 21.71 13.94 5.23
C ALA A 31 20.63 14.36 6.25
N GLN A 32 20.36 15.67 6.37
CA GLN A 32 19.32 16.19 7.27
C GLN A 32 17.92 15.79 6.79
N ARG A 33 17.68 15.81 5.47
CA ARG A 33 16.42 15.34 4.87
C ARG A 33 16.18 13.86 5.19
N ASN A 34 17.22 13.04 5.18
CA ASN A 34 17.12 11.61 5.44
C ASN A 34 16.86 11.29 6.93
N GLU A 35 17.52 12.01 7.84
CA GLU A 35 17.28 11.90 9.29
C GLU A 35 15.82 12.24 9.63
N ILE A 36 15.33 13.38 9.11
CA ILE A 36 13.95 13.83 9.32
C ILE A 36 12.95 12.84 8.72
N ASN A 37 13.22 12.31 7.53
CA ASN A 37 12.38 11.26 6.95
C ASN A 37 12.31 10.02 7.84
N ARG A 38 13.44 9.61 8.45
CA ARG A 38 13.47 8.44 9.33
C ARG A 38 12.65 8.66 10.60
N ILE A 39 12.75 9.83 11.21
CA ILE A 39 11.95 10.21 12.38
C ILE A 39 10.47 10.21 12.01
N LEU A 40 10.08 10.87 10.92
CA LEU A 40 8.70 10.86 10.46
C LEU A 40 8.18 9.45 10.14
N ILE A 41 8.98 8.58 9.49
CA ILE A 41 8.59 7.19 9.21
C ILE A 41 8.38 6.39 10.49
N THR A 42 9.17 6.65 11.53
CA THR A 42 9.09 5.94 12.81
C THR A 42 7.91 6.43 13.66
N ASP A 43 7.67 7.74 13.66
CA ASP A 43 6.70 8.35 14.57
C ASP A 43 5.31 8.51 13.97
N LEU A 44 5.15 8.70 12.64
CA LEU A 44 3.80 8.79 12.02
C LEU A 44 2.91 7.58 12.33
N PRO A 45 3.42 6.33 12.30
CA PRO A 45 2.64 5.16 12.69
C PRO A 45 2.23 5.17 14.17
N ALA A 46 3.07 5.76 15.04
CA ALA A 46 2.80 5.89 16.46
C ALA A 46 1.80 7.03 16.77
N GLY A 47 1.64 7.98 15.85
CA GLY A 47 0.70 9.11 15.97
C GLY A 47 1.02 10.07 17.11
N LYS A 48 2.21 9.96 17.69
CA LYS A 48 2.76 10.86 18.71
C LYS A 48 4.25 11.05 18.44
N LEU A 49 4.68 12.31 18.47
CA LEU A 49 6.08 12.68 18.38
C LEU A 49 6.76 12.45 19.74
N GLY A 50 7.94 11.85 19.76
CA GLY A 50 8.72 11.67 21.00
C GLY A 50 9.00 13.02 21.68
N ALA A 51 9.03 13.04 23.02
CA ALA A 51 9.29 14.29 23.77
C ALA A 51 10.66 14.92 23.42
N ASP A 52 11.66 14.07 23.19
CA ASP A 52 13.01 14.49 22.79
C ASP A 52 13.01 15.06 21.35
N ASP A 53 12.34 14.39 20.41
CA ASP A 53 12.23 14.83 19.02
C ASP A 53 11.40 16.12 18.88
N ARG A 54 10.33 16.25 19.67
CA ARG A 54 9.55 17.49 19.78
C ARG A 54 10.41 18.65 20.23
N SER A 55 11.23 18.44 21.27
CA SER A 55 12.10 19.48 21.84
C SER A 55 13.18 19.90 20.84
N TYR A 56 13.76 18.94 20.11
CA TYR A 56 14.72 19.19 19.04
C TYR A 56 14.09 19.98 17.88
N LEU A 57 12.92 19.57 17.41
CA LEU A 57 12.20 20.26 16.34
C LEU A 57 11.74 21.66 16.75
N ALA A 58 11.33 21.86 18.00
CA ALA A 58 10.98 23.18 18.52
C ALA A 58 12.20 24.12 18.56
N GLN A 59 13.38 23.65 18.97
CA GLN A 59 14.61 24.44 18.91
C GLN A 59 15.02 24.78 17.46
N LEU A 60 14.82 23.85 16.52
CA LEU A 60 15.08 24.09 15.11
C LEU A 60 14.11 25.11 14.50
N VAL A 61 12.83 25.05 14.88
CA VAL A 61 11.82 26.02 14.45
C VAL A 61 12.09 27.39 15.07
N ALA A 62 12.40 27.46 16.37
CA ALA A 62 12.73 28.71 17.05
C ALA A 62 13.96 29.40 16.42
N SER A 63 15.03 28.65 16.16
CA SER A 63 16.25 29.19 15.54
C SER A 63 16.04 29.67 14.09
N ARG A 64 15.12 29.05 13.34
CA ARG A 64 14.82 29.46 11.95
C ARG A 64 13.77 30.55 11.80
N SER A 65 12.84 30.66 12.75
CA SER A 65 11.70 31.58 12.64
C SER A 65 11.79 32.78 13.59
N GLY A 66 12.74 32.78 14.51
CA GLY A 66 12.86 33.81 15.55
C GLY A 66 11.71 33.78 16.57
N LEU A 67 10.90 32.71 16.57
CA LEU A 67 9.79 32.53 17.51
C LEU A 67 10.31 32.16 18.91
N ALA A 68 9.57 32.56 19.93
CA ALA A 68 9.79 32.09 21.29
C ALA A 68 9.55 30.58 21.38
N GLN A 69 10.32 29.89 22.22
CA GLN A 69 10.27 28.44 22.39
C GLN A 69 8.84 27.84 22.52
N PRO A 70 7.93 28.39 23.36
CA PRO A 70 6.58 27.83 23.48
C PRO A 70 5.75 27.93 22.19
N ASP A 71 5.92 29.01 21.41
CA ASP A 71 5.21 29.18 20.14
C ASP A 71 5.75 28.23 19.07
N ALA A 72 7.05 27.94 19.10
CA ALA A 72 7.69 26.97 18.23
C ALA A 72 7.19 25.55 18.51
N GLU A 73 7.04 25.16 19.78
CA GLU A 73 6.47 23.87 20.18
C GLU A 73 5.03 23.71 19.70
N GLN A 74 4.19 24.73 19.89
CA GLN A 74 2.80 24.68 19.43
C GLN A 74 2.71 24.52 17.91
N ARG A 75 3.63 25.14 17.16
CA ARG A 75 3.70 25.01 15.70
C ARG A 75 4.11 23.61 15.26
N VAL A 76 5.06 22.99 15.96
CA VAL A 76 5.48 21.60 15.73
C VAL A 76 4.31 20.65 15.98
N ASP A 77 3.57 20.82 17.08
CA ASP A 77 2.41 20.00 17.40
C ASP A 77 1.31 20.10 16.33
N GLN A 78 1.04 21.31 15.83
CA GLN A 78 0.04 21.53 14.77
C GLN A 78 0.43 20.85 13.46
N VAL A 79 1.69 21.00 13.04
CA VAL A 79 2.20 20.38 11.81
C VAL A 79 2.17 18.86 11.95
N TYR A 80 2.56 18.34 13.11
CA TYR A 80 2.52 16.91 13.37
C TYR A 80 1.09 16.36 13.37
N ALA A 81 0.14 17.05 14.01
CA ALA A 81 -1.27 16.67 14.00
C ALA A 81 -1.85 16.63 12.57
N GLN A 82 -1.51 17.60 11.72
CA GLN A 82 -1.91 17.59 10.31
C GLN A 82 -1.28 16.42 9.54
N ALA A 83 0.01 16.14 9.77
CA ALA A 83 0.69 15.01 9.14
C ALA A 83 0.07 13.66 9.55
N ALA A 84 -0.25 13.48 10.83
CA ALA A 84 -0.92 12.30 11.35
C ALA A 84 -2.32 12.11 10.74
N GLN A 85 -3.11 13.19 10.63
CA GLN A 85 -4.43 13.15 9.99
C GLN A 85 -4.33 12.76 8.49
N ALA A 86 -3.38 13.34 7.77
CA ALA A 86 -3.15 13.02 6.36
C ALA A 86 -2.72 11.55 6.17
N ALA A 87 -1.84 11.05 7.04
CA ALA A 87 -1.41 9.66 7.03
C ALA A 87 -2.57 8.68 7.30
N ASN A 88 -3.42 9.00 8.28
CA ASN A 88 -4.63 8.21 8.58
C ASN A 88 -5.62 8.21 7.41
N ALA A 89 -5.86 9.36 6.76
CA ALA A 89 -6.72 9.44 5.59
C ALA A 89 -6.16 8.63 4.40
N ALA A 90 -4.84 8.70 4.17
CA ALA A 90 -4.18 7.91 3.13
C ALA A 90 -4.30 6.40 3.40
N LYS A 91 -4.09 5.98 4.66
CA LYS A 91 -4.26 4.58 5.08
C LYS A 91 -5.69 4.11 4.87
N ALA A 92 -6.69 4.88 5.29
CA ALA A 92 -8.10 4.56 5.12
C ALA A 92 -8.47 4.39 3.64
N LYS A 93 -7.98 5.27 2.76
CA LYS A 93 -8.19 5.18 1.32
C LYS A 93 -7.53 3.94 0.71
N ALA A 94 -6.32 3.61 1.13
CA ALA A 94 -5.62 2.41 0.69
C ALA A 94 -6.35 1.13 1.13
N THR A 95 -6.83 1.08 2.37
CA THR A 95 -7.59 -0.08 2.87
C THR A 95 -8.94 -0.24 2.16
N ALA A 96 -9.63 0.86 1.87
CA ALA A 96 -10.90 0.81 1.14
C ALA A 96 -10.72 0.22 -0.28
N ALA A 97 -9.70 0.67 -1.02
CA ALA A 97 -9.40 0.16 -2.34
C ALA A 97 -9.02 -1.33 -2.33
N ALA A 98 -8.27 -1.76 -1.31
CA ALA A 98 -7.91 -3.17 -1.15
C ALA A 98 -9.13 -4.06 -0.86
N GLU A 99 -10.05 -3.59 -0.02
CA GLU A 99 -11.26 -4.33 0.33
C GLU A 99 -12.24 -4.42 -0.86
N GLU A 100 -12.35 -3.35 -1.66
CA GLU A 100 -13.11 -3.36 -2.91
C GLU A 100 -12.55 -4.36 -3.91
N ALA A 101 -11.23 -4.37 -4.10
CA ALA A 101 -10.55 -5.36 -4.95
C ALA A 101 -10.76 -6.79 -4.44
N ARG A 102 -10.72 -7.01 -3.12
CA ARG A 102 -10.97 -8.32 -2.51
C ARG A 102 -12.40 -8.79 -2.75
N LYS A 103 -13.39 -7.89 -2.63
CA LYS A 103 -14.80 -8.20 -2.93
C LYS A 103 -15.00 -8.55 -4.41
N ALA A 104 -14.40 -7.77 -5.32
CA ALA A 104 -14.45 -8.05 -6.75
C ALA A 104 -13.78 -9.39 -7.10
N ALA A 105 -12.62 -9.67 -6.51
CA ALA A 105 -11.91 -10.94 -6.70
C ALA A 105 -12.68 -12.15 -6.15
N ALA A 106 -13.33 -12.00 -4.99
CA ALA A 106 -14.18 -13.06 -4.45
C ALA A 106 -15.37 -13.36 -5.39
N HIS A 107 -15.99 -12.31 -5.94
CA HIS A 107 -17.10 -12.46 -6.88
C HIS A 107 -16.63 -13.11 -8.20
N SER A 108 -15.49 -12.70 -8.76
CA SER A 108 -14.96 -13.30 -9.98
C SER A 108 -14.51 -14.75 -9.77
N ALA A 109 -13.91 -15.07 -8.61
CA ALA A 109 -13.53 -16.44 -8.27
C ALA A 109 -14.74 -17.37 -8.19
N LEU A 110 -15.87 -16.89 -7.65
CA LEU A 110 -17.12 -17.65 -7.62
C LEU A 110 -17.61 -17.97 -9.05
N TRP A 111 -17.62 -16.98 -9.94
CA TRP A 111 -18.01 -17.19 -11.33
C TRP A 111 -17.07 -18.12 -12.10
N MET A 112 -15.76 -17.99 -11.87
CA MET A 112 -14.77 -18.92 -12.45
C MET A 112 -14.99 -20.34 -11.97
N PHE A 113 -15.33 -20.53 -10.69
CA PHE A 113 -15.67 -21.83 -10.15
C PHE A 113 -16.94 -22.42 -10.78
N ILE A 114 -17.99 -21.60 -10.95
CA ILE A 114 -19.23 -22.02 -11.63
C ILE A 114 -18.95 -22.43 -13.08
N ALA A 115 -18.17 -21.64 -13.83
CA ALA A 115 -17.78 -21.96 -15.20
C ALA A 115 -17.00 -23.28 -15.27
N LEU A 116 -16.11 -23.53 -14.29
CA LEU A 116 -15.34 -24.76 -14.20
C LEU A 116 -16.23 -25.98 -13.94
N LEU A 117 -17.24 -25.87 -13.07
CA LEU A 117 -18.20 -26.96 -12.84
C LEU A 117 -18.98 -27.31 -14.11
N LEU A 118 -19.41 -26.31 -14.87
CA LEU A 118 -20.12 -26.52 -16.14
C LEU A 118 -19.21 -27.19 -17.19
N GLY A 119 -17.97 -26.69 -17.33
CA GLY A 119 -16.99 -27.30 -18.24
C GLY A 119 -16.65 -28.73 -17.87
N ALA A 120 -16.44 -29.01 -16.58
CA ALA A 120 -16.17 -30.35 -16.07
C ALA A 120 -17.35 -31.32 -16.33
N PHE A 121 -18.58 -30.83 -16.20
CA PHE A 121 -19.78 -31.63 -16.51
C PHE A 121 -19.86 -32.00 -17.99
N VAL A 122 -19.68 -31.04 -18.90
CA VAL A 122 -19.66 -31.30 -20.34
C VAL A 122 -18.51 -32.24 -20.72
N ALA A 123 -17.32 -32.05 -20.14
CA ALA A 123 -16.19 -32.93 -20.34
C ALA A 123 -16.47 -34.36 -19.87
N SER A 124 -17.15 -34.54 -18.74
CA SER A 124 -17.56 -35.86 -18.24
C SER A 124 -18.54 -36.56 -19.19
N LEU A 125 -19.53 -35.84 -19.73
CA LEU A 125 -20.45 -36.38 -20.73
C LEU A 125 -19.72 -36.76 -22.04
N LEU A 126 -18.85 -35.89 -22.54
CA LEU A 126 -18.05 -36.17 -23.74
C LEU A 126 -17.07 -37.32 -23.53
N ALA A 127 -16.48 -37.47 -22.34
CA ALA A 127 -15.62 -38.61 -22.01
C ALA A 127 -16.41 -39.93 -22.02
N THR A 128 -17.66 -39.90 -21.54
CA THR A 128 -18.54 -41.07 -21.52
C THR A 128 -18.96 -41.48 -22.93
N LEU A 129 -19.34 -40.54 -23.80
CA LEU A 129 -19.69 -40.84 -25.20
C LEU A 129 -18.47 -41.11 -26.11
N GLY A 130 -17.33 -40.49 -25.81
CA GLY A 130 -16.09 -40.63 -26.57
C GLY A 130 -15.33 -41.94 -26.32
N GLY A 131 -15.44 -42.52 -25.12
CA GLY A 131 -14.85 -43.82 -24.80
C GLY A 131 -15.47 -44.96 -25.61
N HIS A 132 -16.81 -44.93 -25.75
CA HIS A 132 -17.56 -46.01 -26.39
C HIS A 132 -17.17 -46.23 -27.87
N HIS A 133 -16.84 -45.17 -28.61
CA HIS A 133 -16.40 -45.29 -30.02
C HIS A 133 -14.99 -45.89 -30.20
N ARG A 134 -14.13 -45.85 -29.17
CA ARG A 134 -12.80 -46.49 -29.21
C ARG A 134 -12.87 -47.99 -28.97
N ASP A 135 -13.84 -48.45 -28.19
CA ASP A 135 -13.96 -49.86 -27.82
C ASP A 135 -14.52 -50.72 -28.98
N HIS A 136 -15.32 -50.13 -29.88
CA HIS A 136 -15.79 -50.81 -31.11
C HIS A 136 -14.69 -50.99 -32.18
N ALA A 137 -13.61 -50.20 -32.15
CA ALA A 137 -12.54 -50.27 -33.15
C ALA A 137 -11.50 -51.38 -32.89
N ARG A 138 -11.45 -51.98 -31.69
CA ARG A 138 -10.45 -53.00 -31.32
C ARG A 138 -10.88 -54.45 -31.54
N VAL A 139 -12.15 -54.74 -31.87
CA VAL A 139 -12.68 -56.13 -31.98
C VAL A 139 -12.61 -56.70 -33.41
N ILE A 140 -11.88 -56.06 -34.34
CA ILE A 140 -11.61 -56.62 -35.68
C ILE A 140 -10.10 -56.80 -35.87
N VAL A 141 -9.51 -57.75 -35.15
CA VAL A 141 -8.23 -58.36 -35.54
C VAL A 141 -8.53 -59.82 -35.88
N ARG A 142 -8.75 -60.11 -37.16
CA ARG A 142 -8.74 -61.47 -37.68
C ARG A 142 -7.30 -61.98 -37.67
N THR A 143 -7.07 -63.07 -36.96
CA THR A 143 -5.82 -63.83 -36.96
C THR A 143 -5.55 -64.43 -38.35
N PRO A 144 -4.36 -64.30 -38.93
CA PRO A 144 -3.99 -64.96 -40.19
C PRO A 144 -3.56 -66.41 -39.95
N THR A 145 -4.09 -67.34 -40.76
CA THR A 145 -3.51 -68.67 -41.03
C THR A 145 -3.42 -68.85 -42.53
#